data_AF-U3TVE2-F1
#
_entry.id   AF-U3TVE2-F1
#
_cell.length_a   1.000
_cell.length_b   1.000
_cell.length_c   1.000
_cell.angle_alpha   90.00
_cell.angle_beta   90.00
_cell.angle_gamma   90.00
#
_symmetry.space_group_name_H-M   'P 1'
#
loop_
_entity.id
_entity.type
_entity.pdbx_description
1 polymer ?
#
loop_
_entity_poly.entity_id
_entity_poly.type
_entity_poly.pdbx_seq_one_letter_code
_entity_poly.pdbx_strand_id
1 'polypeptide(L)' 'MKATLWRGQLRYDAVTLHTASSGAISALDTLWLRLDDGTRCGTGKVRLNIQYLHGYSADRVLENITSALAA' A
#
# COMPACT_ATOMS: atom_id res chain seq x y z
N MET A 1 14.24 3.22 16.24
CA MET A 1 12.93 3.06 15.56
C MET A 1 12.98 1.82 14.68
N LYS A 2 11.94 0.99 14.70
CA LYS A 2 11.79 -0.18 13.82
C LYS A 2 10.68 0.08 12.82
N ALA A 3 11.00 -0.05 11.54
CA ALA A 3 10.01 -0.05 10.47
C ALA A 3 9.69 -1.49 10.06
N THR A 4 8.45 -1.77 9.73
CA THR A 4 8.05 -3.05 9.11
C THR A 4 7.07 -2.77 7.98
N LEU A 5 7.36 -3.37 6.82
CA LEU A 5 6.63 -3.15 5.59
C LEU A 5 6.01 -4.49 5.13
N TRP A 6 4.73 -4.47 4.79
CA TRP A 6 4.04 -5.62 4.24
C TRP A 6 3.27 -5.24 2.99
N ARG A 7 3.36 -6.08 1.95
CA ARG A 7 2.48 -6.00 0.79
C ARG A 7 1.45 -7.11 0.88
N GLY A 8 0.18 -6.77 0.65
CA GLY A 8 -0.93 -7.70 0.77
C GLY A 8 -1.97 -7.48 -0.31
N GLN A 9 -2.61 -8.56 -0.73
CA GLN A 9 -3.77 -8.53 -1.63
C GLN A 9 -5.05 -8.63 -0.80
N LEU A 10 -5.78 -7.53 -0.68
CA LEU A 10 -7.06 -7.51 -0.01
C LEU A 10 -8.17 -7.91 -0.98
N ARG A 11 -8.83 -9.03 -0.67
CA ARG A 11 -9.94 -9.61 -1.44
C ARG A 11 -11.23 -9.44 -0.66
N TYR A 12 -12.33 -9.36 -1.38
CA TYR A 12 -13.67 -9.38 -0.79
C TYR A 12 -14.42 -10.55 -1.42
N ASP A 13 -15.01 -11.38 -0.57
CA ASP A 13 -15.84 -12.48 -1.03
C ASP A 13 -17.20 -11.96 -1.50
N ALA A 14 -17.82 -12.67 -2.44
CA ALA A 14 -19.14 -12.38 -3.00
C ALA A 14 -19.31 -11.05 -3.75
N VAL A 15 -18.26 -10.24 -3.92
CA VAL A 15 -18.32 -8.99 -4.70
C VAL A 15 -17.17 -8.89 -5.70
N THR A 16 -17.46 -8.33 -6.88
CA THR A 16 -16.43 -7.95 -7.85
C THR A 16 -15.93 -6.55 -7.54
N LEU A 17 -14.62 -6.42 -7.38
CA LEU A 17 -13.99 -5.12 -7.21
C LEU A 17 -13.79 -4.44 -8.56
N HIS A 18 -14.10 -3.15 -8.63
CA HIS A 18 -13.81 -2.31 -9.78
C HIS A 18 -12.99 -1.11 -9.35
N THR A 19 -12.05 -0.70 -10.20
CA THR A 19 -11.42 0.61 -10.08
C THR A 19 -12.30 1.68 -10.73
N ALA A 20 -12.10 2.95 -10.36
CA ALA A 20 -12.86 4.04 -10.97
C ALA A 20 -12.46 4.30 -12.43
N SER A 21 -11.33 3.77 -12.91
CA SER A 21 -10.78 4.08 -14.23
C SER A 21 -10.41 2.88 -15.11
N SER A 22 -10.44 1.63 -14.61
CA SER A 22 -9.70 0.53 -15.26
C SER A 22 -10.33 -0.87 -15.12
N GLY A 23 -11.62 -0.96 -14.77
CA GLY A 23 -12.37 -2.21 -14.86
C GLY A 23 -12.25 -3.11 -13.64
N ALA A 24 -12.64 -4.37 -13.81
CA ALA A 24 -12.68 -5.35 -12.73
C ALA A 24 -11.26 -5.75 -12.29
N ILE A 25 -11.04 -5.85 -10.98
CA ILE A 25 -9.79 -6.30 -10.37
C ILE A 25 -10.06 -7.46 -9.41
N SER A 26 -9.11 -8.37 -9.28
CA SER A 26 -9.24 -9.55 -8.42
C SER A 26 -8.92 -9.27 -6.94
N ALA A 27 -8.19 -8.19 -6.65
CA ALA A 27 -7.83 -7.76 -5.30
C ALA A 27 -7.38 -6.29 -5.29
N LEU A 28 -7.48 -5.64 -4.13
CA LEU A 28 -6.76 -4.39 -3.87
C LEU A 28 -5.32 -4.72 -3.47
N ASP A 29 -4.37 -4.19 -4.22
CA ASP A 29 -2.95 -4.29 -3.87
C ASP A 29 -2.64 -3.21 -2.83
N THR A 30 -2.19 -3.62 -1.65
CA THR A 30 -2.02 -2.73 -0.50
C THR A 30 -0.64 -2.86 0.09
N LEU A 31 -0.08 -1.72 0.50
CA LEU A 31 1.17 -1.63 1.23
C LEU A 31 0.89 -1.08 2.62
N TRP A 32 1.39 -1.77 3.62
CA TRP A 32 1.23 -1.43 5.03
C TRP A 32 2.59 -1.11 5.63
N LEU A 33 2.68 0.02 6.31
CA LEU A 33 3.88 0.42 7.05
C LEU A 33 3.52 0.54 8.52
N ARG A 34 4.26 -0.17 9.36
CA ARG A 34 4.26 0.06 10.81
C ARG A 34 5.59 0.68 11.22
N LEU A 35 5.50 1.75 11.99
CA LEU A 35 6.63 2.38 12.68
C LEU A 35 6.47 2.16 14.17
N ASP A 36 7.54 1.74 14.84
CA ASP A 36 7.58 1.45 16.26
C ASP A 36 8.84 2.10 16.86
N ASP A 37 8.66 2.98 17.84
CA ASP A 37 9.77 3.65 18.54
C ASP A 37 10.14 2.97 19.87
N GLY A 38 9.46 1.87 20.23
CA GLY A 38 9.62 1.16 21.50
C GLY A 38 8.65 1.62 22.60
N THR A 39 7.98 2.76 22.42
CA THR A 39 6.95 3.29 23.34
C THR A 39 5.60 3.46 22.65
N ARG A 40 5.60 3.85 21.37
CA ARG A 40 4.44 4.10 20.53
C ARG A 40 4.58 3.34 19.22
N CYS A 41 3.44 2.96 18.65
CA CYS A 41 3.39 2.41 17.32
C CYS A 41 2.29 3.08 16.48
N GLY A 42 2.58 3.27 15.20
CA GLY A 42 1.65 3.79 14.21
C GLY A 42 1.64 2.89 12.98
N THR A 43 0.45 2.63 12.44
CA THR A 43 0.28 1.82 11.22
C THR A 43 -0.45 2.63 10.17
N GLY A 44 0.14 2.72 8.98
CA GLY A 44 -0.45 3.35 7.80
C GLY A 44 -0.65 2.34 6.67
N LYS A 45 -1.58 2.65 5.76
CA LYS A 45 -1.87 1.84 4.57
C LYS A 45 -1.98 2.73 3.34
N VAL A 46 -1.39 2.28 2.24
CA VAL A 46 -1.61 2.85 0.89
C VAL A 46 -2.04 1.75 -0.09
N ARG A 47 -2.83 2.13 -1.09
CA ARG A 47 -3.24 1.24 -2.19
C ARG A 47 -2.29 1.44 -3.36
N LEU A 48 -1.79 0.36 -3.96
CA LEU A 48 -0.78 0.40 -5.03
C LEU A 48 -1.39 0.31 -6.43
N ASN A 49 -2.51 -0.41 -6.60
CA ASN A 49 -3.20 -0.55 -7.89
C ASN A 49 -4.24 0.55 -8.15
N ILE A 50 -4.01 1.75 -7.61
CA ILE A 50 -4.82 2.96 -7.86
C ILE A 50 -4.00 4.09 -8.48
N GLN A 51 -3.02 3.74 -9.33
CA GLN A 51 -2.17 4.70 -10.04
C GLN A 51 -2.98 5.80 -10.74
N TYR A 52 -4.17 5.48 -11.25
CA TYR A 52 -5.08 6.43 -11.88
C TYR A 52 -5.55 7.57 -10.96
N LEU A 53 -5.49 7.42 -9.63
CA LEU A 53 -5.87 8.46 -8.68
C LEU A 53 -4.72 9.42 -8.36
N HIS A 54 -3.48 8.92 -8.31
CA HIS A 54 -2.35 9.67 -7.76
C HIS A 54 -1.10 9.70 -8.65
N GLY A 55 -1.13 9.09 -9.84
CA GLY A 55 -0.06 9.09 -10.84
C GLY A 55 1.11 8.13 -10.57
N TYR A 56 1.36 7.76 -9.31
CA TYR A 56 2.47 6.87 -8.94
C TYR A 56 2.20 5.38 -9.27
N SER A 57 3.18 4.72 -9.89
CA SER A 57 3.21 3.26 -10.00
C SER A 57 3.50 2.61 -8.64
N ALA A 58 3.15 1.33 -8.51
CA ALA A 58 3.44 0.55 -7.31
C ALA A 58 4.95 0.55 -6.97
N ASP A 59 5.80 0.37 -7.97
CA ASP A 59 7.26 0.37 -7.81
C ASP A 59 7.77 1.72 -7.33
N ARG A 60 7.22 2.82 -7.87
CA ARG A 60 7.61 4.17 -7.44
C ARG A 60 7.25 4.44 -5.98
N VAL A 61 6.12 3.91 -5.50
CA VAL A 61 5.73 4.02 -4.08
C VAL A 61 6.71 3.22 -3.19
N LEU A 62 7.12 2.02 -3.61
CA LEU A 62 8.08 1.18 -2.89
C LEU A 62 9.48 1.81 -2.84
N GLU A 63 9.95 2.38 -3.96
CA GLU A 63 11.22 3.12 -4.03
C GLU A 63 11.21 4.31 -3.06
N ASN A 64 10.13 5.10 -3.08
CA ASN A 64 10.00 6.29 -2.24
C ASN A 64 10.06 5.93 -0.75
N ILE A 65 9.30 4.90 -0.31
CA ILE A 65 9.30 4.54 1.11
C ILE A 65 10.64 3.93 1.54
N THR A 66 11.26 3.12 0.68
CA THR A 66 12.57 2.52 0.99
C THR A 66 13.64 3.61 1.14
N SER A 67 13.62 4.61 0.24
CA SER A 67 14.51 5.77 0.31
C SER A 67 14.26 6.60 1.57
N ALA A 68 12.99 6.84 1.92
CA ALA A 68 12.62 7.60 3.10
C ALA A 68 12.97 6.91 4.42
N LEU A 69 12.98 5.57 4.46
CA LEU A 69 13.36 4.79 5.65
C LEU A 69 14.87 4.60 5.81
N ALA A 70 15.65 4.87 4.75
CA ALA A 70 17.11 4.78 4.75
C ALA A 70 17.81 6.10 5.12
N ALA A 71 17.07 7.20 5.15
CA ALA A 71 17.53 8.54 5.57
C ALA A 71 17.44 8.71 7.09
#